data_AF-A0A6M0ARE3-F1
#
_entry.id   AF-A0A6M0ARE3-F1
#
_cell.length_a   1.000
_cell.length_b   1.000
_cell.length_c   1.000
_cell.angle_alpha   90.00
_cell.angle_beta   90.00
_cell.angle_gamma   90.00
#
_symmetry.space_group_name_H-M   'P 1'
#
loop_
_entity.id
_entity.type
_entity.pdbx_description
1 polymer ?
#
loop_
_entity_poly.entity_id
_entity_poly.type
_entity_poly.pdbx_seq_one_letter_code
_entity_poly.pdbx_strand_id
1 'polypeptide(L)'
;SNYLDTTMYSSSLVLEGGGVTLDGEGTIITTEECLLNPNRNPKMSKSQVERLLKDYLGAETLVWLGRGIVPDPVTDGHVDGICAFAAPGLVLLHSTDDRNDPNYKICRDAKHRLQQSTDARGRKFEIVEIPLGLDVAHMNFYIANNAVIVPVAGDSSQDDAPLAILREVFPGRKVVGVNSLMLAEGGGGVHCITQQVPVANGVSRQSSAVSSQ
;
A
#
# COMPACT_ATOMS: atom_id res chain seq x y z
N SER A 1 -4.92 -21.88 7.49
CA SER A 1 -6.19 -21.31 7.96
C SER A 1 -7.23 -22.40 7.87
N ASN A 2 -7.83 -22.76 8.99
CA ASN A 2 -8.89 -23.77 9.03
C ASN A 2 -10.15 -23.31 8.29
N TYR A 3 -10.35 -22.00 8.13
CA TYR A 3 -11.51 -21.44 7.43
C TYR A 3 -11.32 -21.44 5.90
N LEU A 4 -10.13 -21.06 5.42
CA LEU A 4 -9.86 -20.93 3.97
C LEU A 4 -9.19 -22.16 3.35
N ASP A 5 -8.94 -23.23 4.11
CA ASP A 5 -8.19 -24.42 3.69
C ASP A 5 -6.87 -24.10 2.96
N THR A 6 -6.08 -23.19 3.55
CA THR A 6 -4.77 -22.79 3.02
C THR A 6 -3.65 -23.02 4.03
N THR A 7 -2.47 -23.39 3.55
CA THR A 7 -1.25 -23.45 4.36
C THR A 7 -0.94 -22.10 4.99
N MET A 8 -0.43 -22.11 6.22
CA MET A 8 0.02 -20.91 6.92
C MET A 8 1.51 -21.02 7.23
N TYR A 9 2.21 -19.90 7.04
CA TYR A 9 3.62 -19.74 7.37
C TYR A 9 3.74 -18.66 8.43
N SER A 10 4.48 -18.94 9.50
CA SER A 10 4.75 -17.95 10.55
C SER A 10 6.08 -17.26 10.29
N SER A 11 6.11 -15.93 10.41
CA SER A 11 7.34 -15.14 10.36
C SER A 11 7.65 -14.56 11.75
N SER A 12 8.92 -14.30 12.02
CA SER A 12 9.37 -13.53 13.19
C SER A 12 9.28 -12.02 12.96
N LEU A 13 8.99 -11.58 11.73
CA LEU A 13 8.77 -10.18 11.39
C LEU A 13 7.39 -9.72 11.90
N VAL A 14 7.37 -8.71 12.76
CA VAL A 14 6.15 -7.95 13.04
C VAL A 14 5.90 -7.04 11.85
N LEU A 15 4.78 -7.24 11.16
CA LEU A 15 4.39 -6.54 9.95
C LEU A 15 2.87 -6.42 9.85
N GLU A 16 2.39 -5.21 9.62
CA GLU A 16 1.01 -4.92 9.22
C GLU A 16 0.90 -4.80 7.69
N GLY A 17 -0.23 -5.24 7.12
CA GLY A 17 -0.45 -5.21 5.67
C GLY A 17 -0.35 -3.80 5.07
N GLY A 18 -0.87 -2.77 5.77
CA GLY A 18 -0.79 -1.38 5.34
C GLY A 18 0.63 -0.77 5.38
N GLY A 19 1.58 -1.42 6.06
CA GLY A 19 2.97 -1.01 6.09
C GLY A 19 3.73 -1.26 4.78
N VAL A 20 3.16 -2.06 3.87
CA VAL A 20 3.76 -2.41 2.57
C VAL A 20 2.74 -2.34 1.43
N THR A 21 3.19 -2.01 0.22
CA THR A 21 2.41 -2.16 -1.01
C THR A 21 3.24 -2.89 -2.06
N LEU A 22 2.58 -3.74 -2.86
CA LEU A 22 3.24 -4.67 -3.78
C LEU A 22 2.70 -4.50 -5.21
N ASP A 23 3.57 -4.64 -6.21
CA ASP A 23 3.19 -4.55 -7.63
C ASP A 23 2.74 -5.89 -8.23
N GLY A 24 2.98 -7.01 -7.53
CA GLY A 24 2.74 -8.36 -8.04
C GLY A 24 3.84 -8.90 -8.97
N GLU A 25 4.91 -8.14 -9.18
CA GLU A 25 6.06 -8.50 -10.02
C GLU A 25 7.39 -8.40 -9.26
N GLY A 26 7.34 -8.52 -7.93
CA GLY A 26 8.52 -8.60 -7.06
C GLY A 26 9.01 -7.25 -6.52
N THR A 27 8.25 -6.18 -6.65
CA THR A 27 8.58 -4.88 -6.05
C THR A 27 7.70 -4.60 -4.84
N ILE A 28 8.34 -4.20 -3.74
CA ILE A 28 7.64 -3.67 -2.56
C ILE A 28 8.02 -2.21 -2.36
N ILE A 29 7.04 -1.36 -2.10
CA ILE A 29 7.23 -0.01 -1.56
C ILE A 29 6.79 -0.01 -0.09
N THR A 30 7.58 0.66 0.75
CA THR A 30 7.34 0.79 2.20
C THR A 30 7.92 2.12 2.70
N THR A 31 7.63 2.50 3.94
CA THR A 31 8.28 3.63 4.63
C THR A 31 9.36 3.15 5.61
N GLU A 32 10.41 3.95 5.78
CA GLU A 32 11.42 3.74 6.82
C GLU A 32 10.83 4.03 8.21
N GLU A 33 9.97 5.04 8.32
CA GLU A 33 9.34 5.47 9.57
C GLU A 33 8.55 4.33 10.24
N CYS A 34 7.82 3.52 9.46
CA CYS A 34 7.05 2.39 10.00
C CYS A 34 7.91 1.16 10.26
N LEU A 35 8.50 0.58 9.20
CA LEU A 35 9.12 -0.75 9.30
C LEU A 35 10.41 -0.79 10.12
N LEU A 36 11.08 0.36 10.26
CA LEU A 36 12.28 0.48 11.08
C LEU A 36 11.98 1.15 12.44
N ASN A 37 10.71 1.37 12.76
CA ASN A 37 10.33 1.85 14.07
C ASN A 37 10.78 0.84 15.14
N PRO A 38 11.45 1.29 16.22
CA PRO A 38 11.83 0.43 17.33
C PRO A 38 10.67 -0.32 17.98
N ASN A 39 9.43 0.14 17.84
CA ASN A 39 8.26 -0.55 18.38
C ASN A 39 7.81 -1.78 17.58
N ARG A 40 8.29 -1.97 16.33
CA ARG A 40 7.96 -3.12 15.48
C ARG A 40 8.95 -4.26 15.65
N ASN A 41 10.20 -4.00 15.25
CA ASN A 41 11.24 -5.02 15.17
C ASN A 41 12.56 -4.52 15.79
N PRO A 42 12.62 -4.19 17.10
CA PRO A 42 13.74 -3.46 17.74
C PRO A 42 15.10 -4.16 17.64
N LYS A 43 15.12 -5.47 17.36
CA LYS A 43 16.33 -6.30 17.28
C LYS A 43 16.72 -6.64 15.84
N MET A 44 15.98 -6.15 14.84
CA MET A 44 16.25 -6.43 13.43
C MET A 44 16.92 -5.23 12.76
N SER A 45 17.97 -5.49 11.99
CA SER A 45 18.51 -4.51 11.06
C SER A 45 17.60 -4.36 9.83
N LYS A 46 17.73 -3.24 9.13
CA LYS A 46 17.07 -3.02 7.82
C LYS A 46 17.29 -4.20 6.87
N SER A 47 18.52 -4.70 6.76
CA SER A 47 18.84 -5.85 5.90
C SER A 47 18.18 -7.18 6.32
N GLN A 48 17.90 -7.37 7.62
CA GLN A 48 17.15 -8.53 8.10
C GLN A 48 15.66 -8.40 7.76
N VAL A 49 15.09 -7.20 7.91
CA VAL A 49 13.71 -6.90 7.48
C VAL A 49 13.57 -7.13 5.97
N GLU A 50 14.47 -6.58 5.17
CA GLU A 50 14.48 -6.78 3.71
C GLU A 50 14.53 -8.27 3.37
N ARG A 51 15.40 -9.06 4.00
CA ARG A 51 15.48 -10.51 3.76
C ARG A 51 14.15 -11.21 4.02
N LEU A 52 13.49 -10.91 5.13
CA LEU A 52 12.19 -11.54 5.46
C LEU A 52 11.09 -11.13 4.48
N LEU A 53 11.09 -9.89 4.00
CA LEU A 53 10.16 -9.46 2.95
C LEU A 53 10.41 -10.19 1.63
N LYS A 54 11.67 -10.48 1.28
CA LYS A 54 12.01 -11.31 0.12
C LYS A 54 11.53 -12.76 0.31
N ASP A 55 11.85 -13.35 1.45
CA ASP A 55 11.57 -14.76 1.74
C ASP A 55 10.07 -15.07 1.84
N TYR A 56 9.27 -14.17 2.44
CA TYR A 56 7.85 -14.41 2.71
C TYR A 56 6.89 -13.76 1.71
N LEU A 57 7.26 -12.63 1.11
CA LEU A 57 6.39 -11.87 0.19
C LEU A 57 6.86 -11.91 -1.27
N GLY A 58 7.96 -12.61 -1.57
CA GLY A 58 8.48 -12.73 -2.93
C GLY A 58 9.08 -11.44 -3.47
N ALA A 59 9.51 -10.53 -2.59
CA ALA A 59 10.18 -9.32 -3.02
C ALA A 59 11.53 -9.65 -3.68
N GLU A 60 11.85 -8.94 -4.75
CA GLU A 60 13.18 -8.90 -5.39
C GLU A 60 13.80 -7.53 -5.15
N THR A 61 12.99 -6.47 -5.28
CA THR A 61 13.38 -5.07 -5.08
C THR A 61 12.51 -4.41 -4.01
N LEU A 62 13.14 -3.62 -3.14
CA LEU A 62 12.46 -2.82 -2.13
C LEU A 62 12.77 -1.34 -2.35
N VAL A 63 11.72 -0.53 -2.34
CA VAL A 63 11.79 0.92 -2.44
C VAL A 63 11.35 1.52 -1.11
N TRP A 64 12.30 2.16 -0.44
CA TRP A 64 12.11 2.76 0.88
C TRP A 64 11.80 4.25 0.78
N LEU A 65 10.53 4.61 0.97
CA LEU A 65 10.15 5.99 1.24
C LEU A 65 10.63 6.40 2.64
N GLY A 66 10.75 7.69 2.90
CA GLY A 66 11.14 8.19 4.21
C GLY A 66 9.99 8.05 5.22
N ARG A 67 9.18 9.11 5.31
CA ARG A 67 8.09 9.25 6.28
C ARG A 67 6.72 9.00 5.64
N GLY A 68 5.75 8.59 6.45
CA GLY A 68 4.33 8.58 6.07
C GLY A 68 3.68 9.96 6.26
N ILE A 69 2.41 10.07 5.84
CA ILE A 69 1.62 11.30 6.02
C ILE A 69 1.36 11.56 7.51
N VAL A 70 1.28 12.84 7.89
CA VAL A 70 0.90 13.30 9.22
C VAL A 70 -0.36 14.18 9.18
N PRO A 71 -1.18 14.18 10.26
CA PRO A 71 -1.02 13.38 11.47
C PRO A 71 -1.33 11.89 11.23
N ASP A 72 -0.53 11.03 11.85
CA ASP A 72 -0.80 9.60 11.94
C ASP A 72 -0.56 9.13 13.37
N PRO A 73 -1.63 9.05 14.18
CA PRO A 73 -1.50 8.69 15.59
C PRO A 73 -1.37 7.18 15.84
N VAL A 74 -1.53 6.32 14.83
CA VAL A 74 -1.72 4.88 15.05
C VAL A 74 -0.77 3.97 14.28
N THR A 75 -0.24 4.38 13.12
CA THR A 75 0.50 3.44 12.25
C THR A 75 2.01 3.66 12.18
N ASP A 76 2.53 4.78 12.71
CA ASP A 76 3.94 5.18 12.55
C ASP A 76 4.36 5.36 11.07
N GLY A 77 3.45 5.88 10.25
CA GLY A 77 3.70 6.27 8.87
C GLY A 77 3.56 5.12 7.87
N HIS A 78 2.45 4.39 7.89
CA HIS A 78 2.16 3.37 6.88
C HIS A 78 2.22 3.90 5.44
N VAL A 79 2.60 3.03 4.51
CA VAL A 79 2.72 3.38 3.09
C VAL A 79 1.36 3.55 2.43
N ASP A 80 0.33 2.80 2.86
CA ASP A 80 -1.03 2.87 2.32
C ASP A 80 -1.75 4.21 2.58
N GLY A 81 -1.17 5.07 3.42
CA GLY A 81 -1.59 6.46 3.60
C GLY A 81 -0.94 7.45 2.64
N ILE A 82 0.14 7.08 1.94
CA ILE A 82 0.92 7.99 1.08
C ILE A 82 1.10 7.51 -0.36
N CYS A 83 1.22 6.20 -0.59
CA CYS A 83 1.61 5.63 -1.87
C CYS A 83 0.96 4.26 -2.09
N ALA A 84 0.54 3.99 -3.34
CA ALA A 84 0.01 2.70 -3.74
C ALA A 84 0.39 2.38 -5.19
N PHE A 85 0.51 1.09 -5.51
CA PHE A 85 0.56 0.66 -6.91
C PHE A 85 -0.84 0.73 -7.55
N ALA A 86 -0.95 1.37 -8.71
CA ALA A 86 -2.12 1.23 -9.57
C ALA A 86 -1.94 0.10 -10.60
N ALA A 87 -0.70 -0.12 -11.04
CA ALA A 87 -0.27 -1.22 -11.90
C ALA A 87 1.25 -1.42 -11.77
N PRO A 88 1.84 -2.53 -12.26
CA PRO A 88 3.29 -2.67 -12.33
C PRO A 88 3.94 -1.48 -13.07
N GLY A 89 4.89 -0.80 -12.41
CA GLY A 89 5.55 0.41 -12.93
C GLY A 89 4.75 1.72 -12.80
N LEU A 90 3.48 1.68 -12.35
CA LEU A 90 2.64 2.86 -12.15
C LEU A 90 2.24 3.01 -10.68
N VAL A 91 2.68 4.10 -10.05
CA VAL A 91 2.40 4.40 -8.65
C VAL A 91 1.55 5.66 -8.50
N LEU A 92 0.65 5.62 -7.53
CA LEU A 92 -0.07 6.76 -7.02
C LEU A 92 0.68 7.31 -5.82
N LEU A 93 0.79 8.63 -5.71
CA LEU A 93 1.45 9.28 -4.59
C LEU A 93 0.62 10.48 -4.11
N HIS A 94 0.35 10.57 -2.82
CA HIS A 94 -0.26 11.76 -2.27
C HIS A 94 0.68 12.96 -2.40
N SER A 95 0.14 14.11 -2.77
CA SER A 95 0.90 15.36 -2.85
C SER A 95 0.10 16.56 -2.38
N THR A 96 0.83 17.62 -2.05
CA THR A 96 0.29 18.92 -1.67
C THR A 96 1.25 19.98 -2.18
N ASP A 97 0.70 21.04 -2.76
CA ASP A 97 1.47 22.21 -3.20
C ASP A 97 1.52 23.31 -2.13
N ASP A 98 0.74 23.18 -1.04
CA ASP A 98 0.80 24.11 0.08
C ASP A 98 2.09 23.90 0.88
N ARG A 99 2.99 24.87 0.80
CA ARG A 99 4.29 24.84 1.49
C ARG A 99 4.19 24.90 3.01
N ASN A 100 3.03 25.29 3.55
CA ASN A 100 2.77 25.33 4.99
C ASN A 100 2.19 24.01 5.51
N ASP A 101 1.72 23.13 4.62
CA ASP A 101 1.28 21.79 4.99
C ASP A 101 2.50 20.99 5.51
N PRO A 102 2.42 20.37 6.71
CA PRO A 102 3.50 19.54 7.22
C PRO A 102 3.90 18.40 6.28
N ASN A 103 2.98 17.95 5.41
CA ASN A 103 3.20 16.89 4.43
C ASN A 103 3.92 17.35 3.18
N TYR A 104 4.03 18.65 2.91
CA TYR A 104 4.70 19.17 1.71
C TYR A 104 6.10 18.57 1.51
N LYS A 105 6.92 18.58 2.57
CA LYS A 105 8.28 18.02 2.50
C LYS A 105 8.28 16.49 2.42
N ILE A 106 7.31 15.84 3.06
CA ILE A 106 7.17 14.38 3.09
C ILE A 106 6.84 13.87 1.68
N CYS A 107 5.81 14.43 1.05
CA CYS A 107 5.40 14.05 -0.31
C CYS A 107 6.52 14.35 -1.33
N ARG A 108 7.25 15.46 -1.17
CA ARG A 108 8.39 15.80 -2.04
C ARG A 108 9.56 14.83 -1.90
N ASP A 109 9.89 14.40 -0.68
CA ASP A 109 10.92 13.37 -0.43
C ASP A 109 10.48 12.02 -1.03
N ALA A 110 9.25 11.59 -0.76
CA ALA A 110 8.70 10.36 -1.32
C ALA A 110 8.73 10.36 -2.86
N LYS A 111 8.30 11.47 -3.49
CA LYS A 111 8.38 11.65 -4.95
C LYS A 111 9.81 11.54 -5.45
N HIS A 112 10.76 12.21 -4.79
CA HIS A 112 12.16 12.18 -5.19
C HIS A 112 12.74 10.75 -5.14
N ARG A 113 12.48 10.03 -4.05
CA ARG A 113 12.92 8.63 -3.89
C ARG A 113 12.33 7.71 -4.94
N LEU A 114 11.04 7.85 -5.27
CA LEU A 114 10.40 7.11 -6.35
C LEU A 114 11.06 7.40 -7.71
N GLN A 115 11.32 8.67 -8.04
CA GLN A 115 11.99 9.06 -9.29
C GLN A 115 13.41 8.49 -9.43
N GLN A 116 14.15 8.38 -8.32
CA GLN A 116 15.49 7.78 -8.32
C GLN A 116 15.46 6.26 -8.39
N SER A 117 14.35 5.64 -8.02
CA SER A 117 14.21 4.18 -7.96
C SER A 117 13.83 3.56 -9.31
N THR A 118 13.91 2.24 -9.38
CA THR A 118 13.32 1.40 -10.43
C THR A 118 12.68 0.20 -9.77
N ASP A 119 11.71 -0.41 -10.43
CA ASP A 119 11.08 -1.63 -9.94
C ASP A 119 11.94 -2.88 -10.21
N ALA A 120 11.48 -4.04 -9.77
CA ALA A 120 12.17 -5.33 -9.93
C ALA A 120 12.35 -5.78 -11.40
N ARG A 121 11.66 -5.12 -12.34
CA ARG A 121 11.78 -5.36 -13.78
C ARG A 121 12.57 -4.26 -14.49
N GLY A 122 13.21 -3.37 -13.73
CA GLY A 122 14.06 -2.30 -14.23
C GLY A 122 13.29 -1.12 -14.82
N ARG A 123 11.97 -1.05 -14.65
CA ARG A 123 11.17 0.08 -15.13
C ARG A 123 11.33 1.25 -14.18
N LYS A 124 11.32 2.46 -14.76
CA LYS A 124 11.13 3.70 -13.98
C LYS A 124 9.65 3.82 -13.63
N PHE A 125 9.36 4.33 -12.44
CA PHE A 125 7.98 4.56 -12.03
C PHE A 125 7.38 5.73 -12.81
N GLU A 126 6.23 5.48 -13.43
CA GLU A 126 5.26 6.52 -13.72
C GLU A 126 4.57 6.90 -12.41
N ILE A 127 4.57 8.19 -12.07
CA ILE A 127 4.04 8.69 -10.80
C ILE A 127 2.85 9.59 -11.10
N VAL A 128 1.66 9.17 -10.68
CA VAL A 128 0.45 9.98 -10.71
C VAL A 128 0.21 10.55 -9.32
N GLU A 129 0.14 11.87 -9.24
CA GLU A 129 -0.07 12.56 -7.97
C GLU A 129 -1.56 12.71 -7.64
N ILE A 130 -1.90 12.43 -6.38
CA ILE A 130 -3.24 12.55 -5.83
C ILE A 130 -3.23 13.68 -4.79
N PRO A 131 -3.99 14.78 -4.99
CA PRO A 131 -4.09 15.83 -3.98
C PRO A 131 -4.46 15.25 -2.61
N LEU A 132 -3.74 15.64 -1.58
CA LEU A 132 -4.00 15.23 -0.21
C LEU A 132 -5.26 15.93 0.32
N GLY A 133 -6.24 15.15 0.76
CA GLY A 133 -7.41 15.65 1.50
C GLY A 133 -7.05 16.05 2.92
N LEU A 134 -7.86 16.93 3.52
CA LEU A 134 -7.66 17.38 4.91
C LEU A 134 -8.23 16.35 5.90
N ASP A 135 -9.42 15.85 5.62
CA ASP A 135 -10.18 15.03 6.58
C ASP A 135 -10.02 13.52 6.34
N VAL A 136 -9.65 13.12 5.13
CA VAL A 136 -9.46 11.71 4.74
C VAL A 136 -8.26 11.54 3.82
N ALA A 137 -7.57 10.41 3.96
CA ALA A 137 -6.53 10.01 3.02
C ALA A 137 -7.14 9.19 1.87
N HIS A 138 -7.42 9.82 0.72
CA HIS A 138 -7.98 9.14 -0.46
C HIS A 138 -7.13 7.95 -0.92
N MET A 139 -5.80 7.97 -0.68
CA MET A 139 -4.89 6.85 -0.97
C MET A 139 -5.22 5.58 -0.20
N ASN A 140 -5.90 5.68 0.94
CA ASN A 140 -6.33 4.53 1.74
C ASN A 140 -7.57 3.84 1.12
N PHE A 141 -7.56 3.69 -0.20
CA PHE A 141 -8.59 3.04 -1.00
C PHE A 141 -8.38 1.52 -1.08
N TYR A 142 -9.43 0.81 -1.48
CA TYR A 142 -9.37 -0.62 -1.74
C TYR A 142 -9.67 -0.94 -3.21
N ILE A 143 -8.77 -1.68 -3.88
CA ILE A 143 -8.98 -2.17 -5.25
C ILE A 143 -9.69 -3.53 -5.19
N ALA A 144 -10.94 -3.55 -5.60
CA ALA A 144 -11.68 -4.78 -5.89
C ALA A 144 -11.54 -5.17 -7.37
N ASN A 145 -12.09 -6.33 -7.75
CA ASN A 145 -12.00 -6.84 -9.12
C ASN A 145 -12.47 -5.79 -10.16
N ASN A 146 -13.68 -5.24 -9.96
CA ASN A 146 -14.33 -4.31 -10.92
C ASN A 146 -14.61 -2.92 -10.32
N ALA A 147 -14.08 -2.61 -9.14
CA ALA A 147 -14.33 -1.36 -8.45
C ALA A 147 -13.11 -0.88 -7.65
N VAL A 148 -13.04 0.42 -7.39
CA VAL A 148 -12.10 1.02 -6.44
C VAL A 148 -12.94 1.74 -5.40
N ILE A 149 -12.83 1.33 -4.15
CA ILE A 149 -13.59 1.91 -3.03
C ILE A 149 -12.71 2.94 -2.35
N VAL A 150 -13.09 4.21 -2.45
CA VAL A 150 -12.25 5.35 -2.05
C VAL A 150 -12.88 6.02 -0.82
N PRO A 151 -12.11 6.26 0.25
CA PRO A 151 -12.60 7.07 1.36
C PRO A 151 -12.83 8.51 0.89
N VAL A 152 -13.96 9.10 1.26
CA VAL A 152 -14.30 10.49 0.95
C VAL A 152 -14.77 11.22 2.20
N ALA A 153 -14.59 12.54 2.24
CA ALA A 153 -15.05 13.39 3.33
C ALA A 153 -16.55 13.73 3.21
N GLY A 154 -17.10 13.64 2.00
CA GLY A 154 -18.42 14.18 1.69
C GLY A 154 -18.37 15.68 1.35
N ASP A 155 -17.20 16.18 0.95
CA ASP A 155 -16.93 17.56 0.57
C ASP A 155 -16.28 17.58 -0.82
N SER A 156 -17.00 18.11 -1.80
CA SER A 156 -16.55 18.18 -3.20
C SER A 156 -15.22 18.93 -3.35
N SER A 157 -14.92 19.90 -2.47
CA SER A 157 -13.68 20.68 -2.56
C SER A 157 -12.43 19.83 -2.29
N GLN A 158 -12.59 18.71 -1.58
CA GLN A 158 -11.52 17.76 -1.27
C GLN A 158 -11.63 16.48 -2.11
N ASP A 159 -12.85 16.04 -2.40
CA ASP A 159 -13.10 14.72 -2.97
C ASP A 159 -13.05 14.70 -4.51
N ASP A 160 -13.44 15.77 -5.19
CA ASP A 160 -13.67 15.74 -6.64
C ASP A 160 -12.39 15.47 -7.43
N ALA A 161 -11.29 16.15 -7.09
CA ALA A 161 -10.03 16.00 -7.81
C ALA A 161 -9.38 14.61 -7.62
N PRO A 162 -9.20 14.08 -6.40
CA PRO A 162 -8.75 12.70 -6.20
C PRO A 162 -9.63 11.68 -6.92
N LEU A 163 -10.95 11.80 -6.82
CA LEU A 163 -11.87 10.86 -7.48
C LEU A 163 -11.80 10.94 -9.01
N ALA A 164 -11.62 12.13 -9.59
CA ALA A 164 -11.44 12.29 -11.03
C ALA A 164 -10.17 11.57 -11.52
N ILE A 165 -9.04 11.79 -10.84
CA ILE A 165 -7.76 11.15 -11.20
C ILE A 165 -7.87 9.63 -11.07
N LEU A 166 -8.46 9.12 -9.98
CA LEU A 166 -8.63 7.67 -9.79
C LEU A 166 -9.51 7.04 -10.89
N ARG A 167 -10.50 7.77 -11.44
CA ARG A 167 -11.31 7.27 -12.57
C ARG A 167 -10.49 7.16 -13.85
N GLU A 168 -9.57 8.09 -14.08
CA GLU A 168 -8.66 8.05 -15.23
C GLU A 168 -7.62 6.93 -15.10
N VAL A 169 -7.07 6.74 -13.91
CA VAL A 169 -6.09 5.68 -13.60
C VAL A 169 -6.72 4.28 -13.70
N PHE A 170 -7.98 4.14 -13.31
CA PHE A 170 -8.67 2.84 -13.28
C PHE A 170 -9.86 2.78 -14.26
N PRO A 171 -9.65 2.92 -15.58
CA PRO A 171 -10.74 3.07 -16.56
C PRO A 171 -11.64 1.83 -16.67
N GLY A 172 -11.13 0.66 -16.30
CA GLY A 172 -11.89 -0.61 -16.27
C GLY A 172 -12.62 -0.88 -14.95
N ARG A 173 -12.53 0.02 -13.96
CA ARG A 173 -13.13 -0.17 -12.63
C ARG A 173 -14.07 0.99 -12.30
N LYS A 174 -15.16 0.68 -11.61
CA LYS A 174 -16.04 1.70 -11.05
C LYS A 174 -15.39 2.31 -9.79
N VAL A 175 -15.04 3.58 -9.83
CA VAL A 175 -14.60 4.33 -8.64
C VAL A 175 -15.82 4.73 -7.81
N VAL A 176 -15.86 4.30 -6.55
CA VAL A 176 -16.97 4.50 -5.61
C VAL A 176 -16.44 5.18 -4.36
N GLY A 177 -16.85 6.44 -4.15
CA GLY A 177 -16.59 7.15 -2.90
C GLY A 177 -17.49 6.64 -1.77
N VAL A 178 -16.92 6.40 -0.59
CA VAL A 178 -17.64 6.03 0.64
C VAL A 178 -17.26 6.98 1.75
N ASN A 179 -18.26 7.61 2.38
CA ASN A 179 -17.99 8.53 3.50
C ASN A 179 -17.23 7.78 4.59
N SER A 180 -16.03 8.26 4.90
CA SER A 180 -15.08 7.58 5.77
C SER A 180 -14.57 8.47 6.91
N LEU A 181 -15.27 9.56 7.23
CA LEU A 181 -14.87 10.45 8.34
C LEU A 181 -14.72 9.68 9.66
N MET A 182 -15.66 8.80 9.99
CA MET A 182 -15.59 7.96 11.19
C MET A 182 -14.40 6.98 11.18
N LEU A 183 -13.97 6.52 9.99
CA LEU A 183 -12.78 5.66 9.88
C LEU A 183 -11.52 6.49 10.10
N ALA A 184 -11.47 7.69 9.51
CA ALA A 184 -10.35 8.63 9.65
C ALA A 184 -10.17 9.09 11.10
N GLU A 185 -11.25 9.39 11.80
CA GLU A 185 -11.23 9.68 13.24
C GLU A 185 -10.67 8.50 14.06
N GLY A 186 -10.93 7.26 13.63
CA GLY A 186 -10.35 6.04 14.20
C GLY A 186 -8.89 5.78 13.83
N GLY A 187 -8.29 6.62 12.98
CA GLY A 187 -6.90 6.52 12.52
C GLY A 187 -6.69 5.67 11.26
N GLY A 188 -7.73 5.41 10.46
CA GLY A 188 -7.59 4.61 9.24
C GLY A 188 -8.56 4.98 8.12
N GLY A 189 -8.56 4.20 7.06
CA GLY A 189 -9.51 4.34 5.95
C GLY A 189 -10.04 2.99 5.49
N VAL A 190 -10.51 2.94 4.24
CA VAL A 190 -11.11 1.73 3.67
C VAL A 190 -10.08 0.60 3.56
N HIS A 191 -8.83 0.91 3.18
CA HIS A 191 -7.76 -0.08 3.06
C HIS A 191 -7.47 -0.74 4.42
N CYS A 192 -7.37 0.06 5.49
CA CYS A 192 -7.03 -0.45 6.84
C CYS A 192 -8.02 -1.47 7.40
N ILE A 193 -9.28 -1.47 6.94
CA ILE A 193 -10.34 -2.36 7.42
C ILE A 193 -10.67 -3.49 6.43
N THR A 194 -9.87 -3.65 5.37
CA THR A 194 -10.08 -4.66 4.33
C THR A 194 -8.84 -5.52 4.13
N GLN A 195 -9.05 -6.76 3.66
CA GLN A 195 -7.97 -7.66 3.28
C GLN A 195 -8.46 -8.54 2.12
N GLN A 196 -7.84 -8.39 0.95
CA GLN A 196 -8.17 -9.20 -0.22
C GLN A 196 -7.71 -10.65 -0.04
N VAL A 197 -8.51 -11.58 -0.56
CA VAL A 197 -8.12 -12.98 -0.77
C VAL A 197 -8.04 -13.21 -2.28
N PRO A 198 -6.84 -13.33 -2.86
CA PRO A 198 -6.70 -13.51 -4.29
C PRO A 198 -7.26 -14.85 -4.74
N VAL A 199 -7.82 -14.90 -5.95
CA VAL A 199 -8.20 -16.16 -6.58
C VAL A 199 -6.93 -16.92 -6.91
N ALA A 200 -6.84 -18.17 -6.45
CA ALA A 200 -5.75 -19.06 -6.86
C ALA A 200 -5.90 -19.38 -8.35
N ASN A 201 -5.02 -18.85 -9.20
CA ASN A 201 -4.89 -19.33 -10.57
C ASN A 201 -4.30 -20.74 -10.47
N GLY A 202 -5.10 -21.74 -10.84
CA GLY A 202 -4.85 -23.15 -10.55
C GLY A 202 -3.44 -23.62 -10.92
N VAL A 203 -2.56 -23.71 -9.93
CA VAL A 203 -1.50 -24.72 -9.95
C VAL A 203 -2.24 -26.03 -9.73
N SER A 204 -2.35 -26.84 -10.78
CA SER A 204 -2.91 -28.18 -10.70
C SER A 204 -2.33 -28.89 -9.48
N ARG A 205 -3.17 -29.23 -8.49
CA ARG A 205 -2.77 -30.10 -7.39
C ARG A 205 -2.36 -31.43 -8.04
N GLN A 206 -1.06 -31.65 -8.27
CA GLN A 206 -0.57 -33.01 -8.45
C GLN A 206 -0.79 -33.71 -7.12
N SER A 207 -1.89 -34.44 -7.00
CA SER A 207 -2.05 -35.43 -5.97
C SER A 207 -0.97 -36.48 -6.21
N SER A 208 0.13 -36.41 -5.47
CA SER A 208 0.98 -37.58 -5.28
C SER A 208 0.16 -38.58 -4.49
N ALA A 209 -0.53 -39.47 -5.23
CA ALA A 209 -1.06 -40.69 -4.67
C ALA A 209 0.14 -41.47 -4.11
N VAL A 210 0.23 -41.51 -2.79
CA VAL A 210 1.06 -42.49 -2.09
C VAL A 210 0.40 -43.84 -2.35
N SER A 211 0.90 -44.56 -3.34
CA SER A 211 0.59 -45.98 -3.52
C SER A 211 1.32 -46.77 -2.45
N SER A 212 0.59 -47.12 -1.40
CA SER A 212 0.93 -48.21 -0.49
C SER A 212 0.34 -49.52 -1.01
N GLN A 213 1.21 -50.38 -1.55
CA GLN A 213 1.22 -51.86 -1.57
C GLN A 213 1.81 -52.39 -2.89
#